data_AF-A0A370GVF4-F1
#
_entry.id   AF-A0A370GVF4-F1
#
_cell.length_a   1.000
_cell.length_b   1.000
_cell.length_c   1.000
_cell.angle_alpha   90.00
_cell.angle_beta   90.00
_cell.angle_gamma   90.00
#
_symmetry.space_group_name_H-M   'P 1'
#
loop_
_entity.id
_entity.type
_entity.pdbx_description
1 polymer ?
#
loop_
_entity_poly.entity_id
_entity_poly.type
_entity_poly.pdbx_seq_one_letter_code
_entity_poly.pdbx_strand_id
1 'polypeptide(L)' 'MKKNEKIEMMFLPIEEGLIKLYIYGFKSAGAWGQVIAEFNDVTINIKGYSRKKSIVRALAKLNNALINKSE' A
#
# COMPACT_ATOMS: atom_id res chain seq x y z
N MET A 1 -23.75 10.12 9.99
CA MET A 1 -22.57 10.88 9.51
C MET A 1 -21.45 9.89 9.21
N LYS A 2 -21.02 9.76 7.95
CA LYS A 2 -19.87 8.91 7.60
C LYS A 2 -18.63 9.52 8.27
N LYS A 3 -18.15 8.89 9.33
CA LYS A 3 -16.97 9.33 10.09
C LYS A 3 -15.81 9.44 9.10
N ASN A 4 -15.26 10.65 8.90
CA ASN A 4 -14.11 10.90 8.03
C ASN A 4 -13.02 9.85 8.32
N GLU A 5 -12.96 8.81 7.50
CA GLU A 5 -11.89 7.83 7.60
C GLU A 5 -10.66 8.54 7.08
N LYS A 6 -9.73 8.88 7.98
CA LYS A 6 -8.45 9.46 7.59
C LYS A 6 -7.75 8.45 6.71
N ILE A 7 -7.60 8.80 5.44
CA ILE A 7 -6.76 8.09 4.49
C ILE A 7 -5.39 8.71 4.60
N GLU A 8 -4.39 7.89 4.89
CA GLU A 8 -3.00 8.31 4.80
C GLU A 8 -2.49 7.94 3.41
N MET A 9 -1.82 8.90 2.76
CA MET A 9 -1.16 8.69 1.48
C MET A 9 0.34 8.87 1.65
N MET A 10 1.10 7.93 1.11
CA MET A 10 2.56 8.01 1.03
C MET A 10 2.98 7.93 -0.43
N PHE A 11 3.85 8.85 -0.84
CA PHE A 11 4.35 8.96 -2.20
C PHE A 11 5.86 8.72 -2.16
N LEU A 12 6.33 7.72 -2.90
CA LEU A 12 7.74 7.37 -3.00
C LEU A 12 8.21 7.66 -4.43
N PRO A 13 8.85 8.81 -4.67
CA PRO A 13 9.42 9.11 -5.98
C PRO A 13 10.63 8.21 -6.22
N ILE A 14 10.72 7.67 -7.44
CA ILE A 14 11.83 6.89 -7.96
C ILE A 14 12.17 7.38 -9.37
N GLU A 15 13.26 6.91 -9.97
CA GLU A 15 13.71 7.38 -11.29
C GLU A 15 12.64 7.15 -12.38
N GLU A 16 11.95 6.01 -12.32
CA GLU A 16 10.97 5.57 -13.31
C GLU A 16 9.55 6.10 -13.03
N GLY A 17 9.34 6.86 -11.95
CA GLY A 17 8.05 7.47 -11.64
C GLY A 17 7.74 7.57 -10.16
N LEU A 18 6.49 7.30 -9.79
CA LEU A 18 5.97 7.54 -8.44
C LEU A 18 5.18 6.34 -7.92
N ILE A 19 5.69 5.68 -6.89
CA ILE A 19 4.93 4.66 -6.15
C ILE A 19 3.97 5.37 -5.20
N LYS A 20 2.68 5.02 -5.28
CA LYS A 20 1.62 5.56 -4.42
C LYS A 20 1.17 4.50 -3.44
N LEU A 21 1.09 4.85 -2.16
CA LEU A 21 0.58 4.01 -1.09
C LEU A 21 -0.64 4.68 -0.46
N TYR A 22 -1.77 4.00 -0.47
CA TYR A 22 -2.99 4.41 0.22
C TYR A 22 -3.20 3.51 1.42
N ILE A 23 -3.24 4.09 2.61
CA ILE A 23 -3.31 3.37 3.88
C ILE A 23 -4.64 3.73 4.57
N TYR A 24 -5.41 2.70 4.89
CA TYR A 24 -6.73 2.80 5.52
C TYR A 24 -6.73 2.00 6.83
N GLY A 25 -7.43 2.51 7.85
CA GLY A 25 -7.62 1.81 9.11
C GLY A 25 -6.41 1.92 10.04
N PHE A 26 -6.03 0.81 10.68
CA PHE A 26 -4.93 0.75 11.67
C PHE A 26 -5.06 1.76 12.82
N LYS A 27 -6.29 2.09 13.22
CA LYS A 27 -6.59 3.14 14.22
C LYS A 27 -6.03 2.82 15.63
N SER A 28 -5.78 1.55 15.93
CA SER A 28 -5.15 1.08 17.17
C SER A 28 -4.31 -0.17 16.90
N ALA A 29 -3.46 -0.57 17.85
CA ALA A 29 -2.69 -1.80 17.75
C ALA A 29 -3.64 -3.00 17.58
N GLY A 30 -3.39 -3.83 16.55
CA GLY A 30 -4.25 -4.96 16.22
C GLY A 30 -5.54 -4.60 15.48
N ALA A 31 -5.83 -3.32 15.24
CA ALA A 31 -6.96 -2.93 14.41
C ALA A 31 -6.74 -3.36 12.96
N TRP A 32 -7.82 -3.78 12.32
CA TRP A 32 -7.82 -4.05 10.90
C TRP A 32 -7.46 -2.79 10.11
N GLY A 33 -6.74 -3.00 9.01
CA GLY A 33 -6.43 -1.98 8.04
C GLY A 33 -6.05 -2.58 6.69
N GLN A 34 -5.86 -1.70 5.74
CA GLN A 34 -5.61 -2.01 4.35
C GLN A 34 -4.55 -1.07 3.79
N VAL A 35 -3.66 -1.61 2.98
CA VAL A 35 -2.65 -0.87 2.22
C VAL A 35 -2.83 -1.21 0.75
N ILE A 36 -2.97 -0.18 -0.07
CA ILE A 36 -3.02 -0.28 -1.54
C ILE A 36 -1.74 0.36 -2.06
N ALA A 37 -0.93 -0.40 -2.79
CA ALA A 37 0.30 0.07 -3.43
C ALA A 37 0.10 0.09 -4.95
N GLU A 38 0.40 1.22 -5.58
CA GLU A 38 0.21 1.44 -7.01
C GLU A 38 1.50 1.96 -7.64
N PHE A 39 1.87 1.39 -8.78
CA PHE A 39 2.91 1.90 -9.67
C PHE A 39 2.59 1.47 -11.11
N ASN A 40 2.50 2.44 -12.02
CA ASN A 40 2.03 2.24 -13.41
C ASN A 40 0.71 1.44 -13.42
N ASP A 41 0.64 0.36 -14.21
CA ASP A 41 -0.54 -0.51 -14.33
C ASP A 41 -0.54 -1.68 -13.33
N VAL A 42 0.20 -1.56 -12.23
CA VAL A 42 0.26 -2.58 -11.16
C VAL A 42 -0.34 -2.02 -9.88
N THR A 43 -1.34 -2.73 -9.36
CA THR A 43 -2.00 -2.41 -8.09
C THR A 43 -1.99 -3.62 -7.19
N ILE A 44 -1.45 -3.47 -5.99
CA ILE A 44 -1.40 -4.50 -4.96
C ILE A 44 -2.23 -4.06 -3.77
N ASN A 45 -3.15 -4.92 -3.32
CA ASN A 45 -4.02 -4.67 -2.18
C ASN A 45 -3.73 -5.67 -1.05
N ILE A 46 -3.34 -5.17 0.12
CA ILE A 46 -3.01 -5.97 1.30
C ILE A 46 -3.83 -5.53 2.49
N LYS A 47 -4.62 -6.47 3.03
CA LYS A 47 -5.33 -6.32 4.31
C LYS A 47 -4.51 -6.94 5.44
N GLY A 48 -4.59 -6.37 6.65
CA GLY A 48 -3.92 -6.94 7.82
C GLY A 48 -4.19 -6.15 9.09
N TYR A 49 -3.56 -6.59 10.19
CA TYR A 49 -3.73 -6.01 11.53
C TYR A 49 -2.51 -5.22 12.01
N SER A 50 -1.44 -5.19 11.22
CA SER A 50 -0.20 -4.47 11.53
C SER A 50 0.17 -3.56 10.37
N ARG A 51 0.10 -2.24 10.60
CA ARG A 51 0.40 -1.20 9.59
C ARG A 51 1.76 -1.43 8.94
N LYS A 52 2.82 -1.56 9.75
CA LYS A 52 4.19 -1.79 9.25
C LYS A 52 4.31 -3.06 8.41
N LYS A 53 3.79 -4.19 8.89
CA LYS A 53 3.87 -5.46 8.14
C LYS A 53 3.07 -5.39 6.84
N SER A 54 1.89 -4.76 6.85
CA SER A 54 1.07 -4.61 5.64
C SER A 54 1.74 -3.73 4.59
N ILE A 55 2.37 -2.61 4.99
CA ILE A 55 3.12 -1.73 4.07
C ILE A 55 4.27 -2.48 3.41
N VAL A 56 5.12 -3.14 4.22
CA VAL A 56 6.26 -3.90 3.69
C VAL A 56 5.81 -5.00 2.75
N ARG A 57 4.74 -5.73 3.09
CA ARG A 57 4.18 -6.79 2.22
C ARG A 57 3.60 -6.23 0.92
N ALA A 58 2.97 -5.06 0.95
CA ALA A 58 2.43 -4.42 -0.24
C ALA A 58 3.55 -4.03 -1.20
N LEU A 59 4.61 -3.38 -0.70
CA LEU A 59 5.78 -3.01 -1.49
C LEU A 59 6.54 -4.23 -2.04
N ALA A 60 6.77 -5.26 -1.22
CA ALA A 60 7.45 -6.48 -1.67
C ALA A 60 6.67 -7.19 -2.80
N LYS A 61 5.35 -7.28 -2.67
CA LYS A 61 4.49 -7.85 -3.73
C LYS A 61 4.44 -6.97 -4.97
N LEU A 62 4.44 -5.65 -4.81
CA LEU A 62 4.51 -4.73 -5.93
C LEU A 62 5.81 -4.93 -6.71
N ASN A 63 6.95 -4.96 -6.01
CA ASN A 63 8.25 -5.23 -6.60
C ASN A 63 8.29 -6.56 -7.37
N ASN A 64 7.80 -7.65 -6.75
CA ASN A 64 7.74 -8.95 -7.42
C ASN A 64 6.84 -8.92 -8.67
N ALA A 65 5.72 -8.21 -8.63
CA ALA A 65 4.82 -8.08 -9.77
C ALA A 65 5.44 -7.24 -10.91
N LEU A 66 6.30 -6.28 -10.59
CA LEU A 66 7.05 -5.49 -11.58
C LEU A 66 8.14 -6.33 -12.25
N ILE A 67 8.91 -7.09 -11.47
CA ILE A 67 9.93 -8.02 -11.98
C ILE A 67 9.30 -9.05 -12.93
N ASN A 68 8.16 -9.62 -12.57
CA ASN A 68 7.49 -10.64 -13.38
C ASN A 68 6.74 -10.06 -14.61
N LYS A 69 6.57 -8.73 -14.70
CA LYS A 69 5.99 -8.06 -15.89
C LYS A 69 7.05 -7.69 -16.91
N SER A 70 8.31 -7.64 -16.51
CA SER A 70 9.45 -7.32 -17.39
C SER A 70 10.05 -8.53 -18.11
N GLU A 71 9.51 -9.73 -17.88
CA GLU A 71 9.77 -10.96 -18.64
C GLU A 71 8.65 -11.21 -19.66
#